data_AF-A0A950Q7Q5-F1
#
_entry.id   AF-A0A950Q7Q5-F1
#
_cell.length_a   1.000
_cell.length_b   1.000
_cell.length_c   1.000
_cell.angle_alpha   90.00
_cell.angle_beta   90.00
_cell.angle_gamma   90.00
#
_symmetry.space_group_name_H-M   'P 1'
#
loop_
_entity.id
_entity.type
_entity.pdbx_description
1 polymer ?
#
loop_
_entity_poly.entity_id
_entity_poly.type
_entity_poly.pdbx_seq_one_letter_code
_entity_poly.pdbx_strand_id
1 'polypeptide(L)'
;HGDAHAWNLLSDNAGGYKFVDPDGLFIERAHDLSISLREGVRDFLAGDPVARGRACCAYISKMTGVAPEPIWQWGLIENLVNGLLYVEVGSPEHAAMFLDVAEAWAAAEPD
;
A
#
# COMPACT_ATOMS: atom_id res chain seq x y z
N HIS A 1 -7.24 -10.92 2.17
CA HIS A 1 -6.41 -11.58 1.15
C HIS A 1 -5.00 -11.72 1.70
N GLY A 2 -4.41 -10.63 2.18
CA GLY A 2 -3.05 -10.57 2.69
C GLY A 2 -2.07 -9.97 1.69
N ASP A 3 -2.31 -10.19 0.39
CA ASP A 3 -1.49 -9.62 -0.69
C ASP A 3 -2.32 -9.21 -1.92
N ALA A 4 -3.27 -8.27 -1.76
CA ALA A 4 -4.24 -7.89 -2.79
C ALA A 4 -3.70 -6.83 -3.78
N HIS A 5 -2.70 -7.18 -4.60
CA HIS A 5 -2.10 -6.27 -5.59
C HIS A 5 -2.33 -6.70 -7.05
N ALA A 6 -1.95 -5.85 -8.01
CA ALA A 6 -2.28 -6.06 -9.43
C ALA A 6 -1.70 -7.34 -10.03
N TRP A 7 -0.58 -7.86 -9.49
CA TRP A 7 0.00 -9.11 -10.00
C TRP A 7 -0.74 -10.35 -9.50
N ASN A 8 -1.48 -10.21 -8.40
CA ASN A 8 -2.39 -11.22 -7.88
C ASN A 8 -3.82 -11.06 -8.43
N LEU A 9 -4.05 -10.11 -9.34
CA LEU A 9 -5.34 -9.88 -9.97
C LEU A 9 -5.39 -10.53 -11.36
N LEU A 10 -6.27 -11.52 -11.54
CA LEU A 10 -6.47 -12.19 -12.82
C LEU A 10 -7.86 -11.88 -13.38
N SER A 11 -7.96 -11.72 -14.70
CA SER A 11 -9.25 -11.67 -15.40
C SER A 11 -9.89 -13.05 -15.44
N ASP A 12 -11.22 -13.11 -15.31
CA ASP A 12 -11.98 -14.34 -15.51
C ASP A 12 -12.62 -14.41 -16.90
N ASN A 13 -13.09 -15.60 -17.27
CA ASN A 13 -13.72 -15.84 -18.57
C ASN A 13 -15.06 -15.10 -18.76
N ALA A 14 -15.61 -14.49 -17.71
CA ALA A 14 -16.85 -13.74 -17.74
C ALA A 14 -16.61 -12.21 -17.84
N GLY A 15 -15.35 -11.77 -17.98
CA GLY A 15 -14.99 -10.35 -18.06
C GLY A 15 -14.90 -9.66 -16.70
N GLY A 16 -14.91 -10.41 -15.60
CA GLY A 16 -14.61 -9.94 -14.26
C GLY A 16 -13.12 -10.09 -13.90
N TYR A 17 -12.79 -9.75 -12.66
CA TYR A 17 -11.47 -9.97 -12.08
C TYR A 17 -11.58 -10.67 -10.73
N LYS A 18 -10.57 -11.48 -10.40
CA LYS A 18 -10.47 -12.20 -9.13
C LYS A 18 -9.04 -12.13 -8.62
N PHE A 19 -8.91 -12.02 -7.30
CA PHE A 19 -7.63 -12.18 -6.64
C PHE A 19 -7.25 -13.66 -6.50
N VAL A 20 -5.96 -13.95 -6.58
CA VAL A 20 -5.34 -15.26 -6.34
C VAL A 20 -4.16 -15.11 -5.38
N ASP A 21 -3.67 -16.23 -4.85
CA ASP A 21 -2.55 -16.29 -3.89
C ASP A 21 -2.81 -15.58 -2.54
N PRO A 22 -3.83 -16.03 -1.76
CA PRO A 22 -4.11 -15.43 -0.47
C PRO A 22 -3.20 -15.96 0.64
N ASP A 23 -2.67 -15.07 1.49
CA ASP A 23 -2.03 -15.43 2.76
C ASP A 23 -3.04 -15.98 3.79
N GLY A 24 -4.34 -15.71 3.59
CA GLY A 24 -5.41 -16.23 4.45
C GLY A 24 -5.55 -15.53 5.80
N LEU A 25 -5.07 -14.29 5.93
CA LEU A 25 -5.12 -13.50 7.16
C LEU A 25 -6.56 -13.15 7.58
N PHE A 26 -6.85 -13.27 8.88
CA PHE A 26 -8.07 -12.74 9.50
C PHE A 26 -7.75 -11.44 10.24
N ILE A 27 -7.79 -10.33 9.50
CA ILE A 27 -7.36 -9.00 9.96
C ILE A 27 -8.31 -7.90 9.44
N GLU A 28 -8.05 -6.65 9.82
CA GLU A 28 -8.80 -5.48 9.38
C GLU A 28 -8.86 -5.36 7.85
N ARG A 29 -10.02 -4.94 7.34
CA ARG A 29 -10.21 -4.68 5.89
C ARG A 29 -9.23 -3.65 5.33
N ALA A 30 -8.82 -2.71 6.17
CA ALA A 30 -7.87 -1.65 5.81
C ALA A 30 -6.51 -2.21 5.38
N HIS A 31 -6.10 -3.36 5.92
CA HIS A 31 -4.87 -4.05 5.52
C HIS A 31 -4.87 -4.35 4.01
N ASP A 32 -5.87 -5.10 3.53
CA ASP A 32 -5.99 -5.44 2.10
C ASP A 32 -6.01 -4.18 1.20
N LEU A 33 -6.67 -3.12 1.66
CA LEU A 33 -6.79 -1.87 0.91
C LEU A 33 -5.49 -1.05 0.88
N SER A 34 -4.68 -1.16 1.93
CA SER A 34 -3.40 -0.47 2.02
C SER A 34 -2.35 -1.02 1.07
N ILE A 35 -2.46 -2.30 0.69
CA ILE A 35 -1.53 -2.95 -0.26
C ILE A 35 -1.59 -2.26 -1.63
N SER A 36 -2.72 -1.68 -2.02
CA SER A 36 -2.80 -0.87 -3.25
C SER A 36 -1.94 0.41 -3.18
N LEU A 37 -1.61 0.92 -1.99
CA LEU A 37 -0.72 2.08 -1.83
C LEU A 37 0.74 1.73 -2.21
N ARG A 38 1.15 0.47 -2.02
CA ARG A 38 2.46 -0.06 -2.45
C ARG A 38 2.73 0.18 -3.93
N GLU A 39 1.69 0.15 -4.76
CA GLU A 39 1.82 0.34 -6.21
C GLU A 39 2.00 1.81 -6.60
N GLY A 40 1.69 2.74 -5.69
CA GLY A 40 1.76 4.18 -5.90
C GLY A 40 3.06 4.87 -5.47
N VAL A 41 4.05 4.14 -4.93
CA VAL A 41 5.26 4.75 -4.31
C VAL A 41 5.98 5.72 -5.23
N ARG A 42 6.14 5.38 -6.51
CA ARG A 42 6.75 6.27 -7.52
C ARG A 42 5.95 7.55 -7.71
N ASP A 43 4.62 7.44 -7.76
CA ASP A 43 3.74 8.58 -7.91
C ASP A 43 3.73 9.46 -6.65
N PHE A 44 3.87 8.88 -5.46
CA PHE A 44 3.98 9.65 -4.23
C PHE A 44 5.26 10.50 -4.22
N LEU A 45 6.40 9.90 -4.57
CA LEU A 45 7.70 10.57 -4.64
C LEU A 45 7.82 11.60 -5.78
N ALA A 46 6.99 11.49 -6.82
CA ALA A 46 6.92 12.49 -7.90
C ALA A 46 6.19 13.79 -7.49
N GLY A 47 5.80 13.94 -6.23
CA GLY A 47 5.23 15.17 -5.67
C GLY A 47 5.39 15.21 -4.16
N ASP A 48 4.38 15.72 -3.45
CA ASP A 48 4.33 15.63 -1.99
C ASP A 48 3.83 14.22 -1.58
N PRO A 49 4.70 13.37 -0.97
CA PRO A 49 4.33 12.00 -0.65
C PRO A 49 3.19 11.92 0.37
N VAL A 50 3.10 12.86 1.31
CA VAL A 50 2.08 12.88 2.35
C VAL A 50 0.75 13.29 1.75
N ALA A 51 0.71 14.41 1.02
CA ALA A 51 -0.52 14.89 0.41
C ALA A 51 -1.09 13.87 -0.61
N ARG A 52 -0.24 13.26 -1.44
CA ARG A 52 -0.66 12.25 -2.42
C ARG A 52 -1.12 10.96 -1.75
N GLY A 53 -0.41 10.47 -0.73
CA GLY A 53 -0.81 9.29 0.02
C GLY A 53 -2.17 9.47 0.74
N ARG A 54 -2.36 10.61 1.43
CA ARG A 54 -3.63 10.96 2.08
C ARG A 54 -4.79 11.08 1.06
N ALA A 55 -4.53 11.67 -0.10
CA ALA A 55 -5.51 11.75 -1.18
C ALA A 55 -5.91 10.35 -1.72
N CYS A 56 -4.94 9.45 -1.85
CA CYS A 56 -5.21 8.06 -2.24
C CYS A 56 -6.05 7.33 -1.18
N CYS A 57 -5.72 7.47 0.10
CA CYS A 57 -6.50 6.90 1.21
C CYS A 57 -7.96 7.42 1.20
N ALA A 58 -8.15 8.72 0.98
CA ALA A 58 -9.48 9.32 0.86
C ALA A 58 -10.26 8.77 -0.35
N TYR A 59 -9.59 8.56 -1.49
CA TYR A 59 -10.20 7.95 -2.66
C TYR A 59 -10.64 6.50 -2.40
N ILE A 60 -9.77 5.67 -1.83
CA ILE A 60 -10.08 4.29 -1.47
C ILE A 60 -11.23 4.23 -0.46
N SER A 61 -11.21 5.10 0.55
CA SER A 61 -12.27 5.21 1.55
C SER A 61 -13.62 5.52 0.89
N LYS A 62 -13.67 6.47 -0.05
CA LYS A 62 -14.88 6.81 -0.80
C LYS A 62 -15.44 5.62 -1.59
N MET A 63 -14.58 4.77 -2.15
CA MET A 63 -14.97 3.62 -2.96
C MET A 63 -15.42 2.41 -2.13
N THR A 64 -14.91 2.26 -0.91
CA THR A 64 -15.05 1.03 -0.10
C THR A 64 -15.87 1.21 1.17
N GLY A 65 -16.04 2.45 1.65
CA GLY A 65 -16.65 2.76 2.94
C GLY A 65 -15.74 2.48 4.15
N VAL A 66 -14.50 2.03 3.94
CA VAL A 66 -13.50 1.86 5.02
C VAL A 66 -12.92 3.22 5.39
N ALA A 67 -12.68 3.47 6.68
CA ALA A 67 -12.11 4.75 7.12
C ALA A 67 -10.70 4.95 6.54
N PRO A 68 -10.32 6.18 6.13
CA PRO A 68 -9.03 6.44 5.50
C PRO A 68 -7.84 6.29 6.46
N GLU A 69 -8.07 6.51 7.76
CA GLU A 69 -6.98 6.53 8.74
C GLU A 69 -6.35 5.13 8.95
N PRO A 70 -7.11 4.04 9.18
CA PRO A 70 -6.52 2.70 9.20
C PRO A 70 -5.82 2.32 7.88
N ILE A 71 -6.33 2.76 6.73
CA ILE A 71 -5.70 2.49 5.42
C ILE A 71 -4.32 3.15 5.35
N TRP A 72 -4.22 4.39 5.84
CA TRP A 72 -2.96 5.12 5.93
C TRP A 72 -1.96 4.45 6.87
N GLN A 73 -2.39 4.08 8.08
CA GLN A 73 -1.53 3.42 9.07
C GLN A 73 -1.00 2.08 8.58
N TRP A 74 -1.87 1.23 8.00
CA TRP A 74 -1.43 0.00 7.35
C TRP A 74 -0.51 0.29 6.16
N GLY A 75 -0.79 1.33 5.38
CA GLY A 75 0.06 1.73 4.25
C GLY A 75 1.47 2.13 4.68
N LEU A 76 1.64 2.81 5.82
CA LEU A 76 2.95 3.12 6.39
C LEU A 76 3.70 1.82 6.72
N ILE A 77 3.05 0.87 7.39
CA ILE A 77 3.63 -0.43 7.74
C ILE A 77 4.03 -1.18 6.46
N GLU A 78 3.16 -1.22 5.45
CA GLU A 78 3.44 -1.86 4.17
C GLU A 78 4.66 -1.26 3.47
N ASN A 79 4.78 0.07 3.40
CA ASN A 79 5.95 0.72 2.82
C ASN A 79 7.22 0.40 3.62
N LEU A 80 7.17 0.42 4.95
CA LEU A 80 8.32 0.07 5.79
C LEU A 80 8.76 -1.39 5.57
N VAL A 81 7.83 -2.34 5.63
CA VAL A 81 8.14 -3.78 5.49
C VAL A 81 8.68 -4.09 4.10
N ASN A 82 8.09 -3.52 3.04
CA ASN A 82 8.60 -3.71 1.67
C ASN A 82 9.99 -3.06 1.49
N GLY A 83 10.22 -1.89 2.07
CA GLY A 83 11.53 -1.25 2.08
C GLY A 83 12.60 -2.13 2.73
N LEU A 84 12.30 -2.68 3.91
CA LEU A 84 13.20 -3.60 4.62
C LEU A 84 13.44 -4.90 3.84
N LEU A 85 12.40 -5.46 3.21
CA LEU A 85 12.52 -6.64 2.37
C LEU A 85 13.47 -6.39 1.18
N TYR A 86 13.38 -5.23 0.53
CA TYR A 86 14.27 -4.87 -0.57
C TYR A 86 15.72 -4.65 -0.11
N VAL A 87 15.95 -4.23 1.14
CA VAL A 87 17.30 -4.24 1.74
C VAL A 87 17.82 -5.67 1.84
N GLU A 88 17.01 -6.59 2.36
CA GLU A 88 17.37 -8.00 2.56
C GLU A 88 17.71 -8.70 1.24
N VAL A 89 16.90 -8.48 0.19
CA VAL A 89 17.12 -9.10 -1.14
C VAL A 89 18.15 -8.38 -2.01
N GLY A 90 18.79 -7.32 -1.50
CA GLY A 90 19.89 -6.63 -2.19
C GLY A 90 19.45 -5.70 -3.34
N SER A 91 18.29 -5.05 -3.22
CA SER A 91 17.80 -4.05 -4.19
C SER A 91 17.73 -2.64 -3.56
N PRO A 92 18.87 -1.94 -3.44
CA PRO A 92 18.94 -0.68 -2.68
C PRO A 92 18.09 0.45 -3.30
N GLU A 93 17.94 0.48 -4.63
CA GLU A 93 17.10 1.49 -5.30
C GLU A 93 15.63 1.33 -4.94
N HIS A 94 15.11 0.09 -4.97
CA HIS A 94 13.73 -0.18 -4.56
C HIS A 94 13.55 0.05 -3.06
N ALA A 95 14.52 -0.37 -2.24
CA ALA A 95 14.49 -0.13 -0.80
C ALA A 95 14.34 1.35 -0.47
N ALA A 96 15.18 2.20 -1.07
CA ALA A 96 15.14 3.64 -0.87
C ALA A 96 13.76 4.22 -1.18
N MET A 97 13.17 3.86 -2.33
CA MET A 97 11.84 4.36 -2.70
C MET A 97 10.76 4.10 -1.64
N PHE A 98 10.72 2.88 -1.10
CA PHE A 98 9.74 2.51 -0.08
C PHE A 98 10.02 3.17 1.26
N LEU A 99 11.30 3.21 1.67
CA LEU A 99 11.71 3.81 2.94
C LEU A 99 11.53 5.33 2.95
N ASP A 100 11.79 6.02 1.84
CA ASP A 100 11.60 7.47 1.72
C ASP A 100 10.11 7.86 1.90
N VAL A 101 9.19 7.05 1.34
CA VAL A 101 7.75 7.24 1.56
C VAL A 101 7.37 6.95 3.01
N ALA A 102 7.86 5.84 3.58
CA ALA A 102 7.59 5.49 4.96
C ALA A 102 8.08 6.55 5.95
N GLU A 103 9.28 7.10 5.72
CA GLU A 103 9.86 8.19 6.53
C GLU A 103 9.01 9.46 6.43
N ALA A 104 8.63 9.88 5.22
CA ALA A 104 7.79 11.05 5.01
C ALA A 104 6.42 10.90 5.71
N TRP A 105 5.83 9.70 5.67
CA TRP A 105 4.55 9.43 6.31
C TRP A 105 4.67 9.38 7.83
N ALA A 106 5.72 8.75 8.37
CA ALA A 106 5.98 8.70 9.80
C ALA A 106 6.21 10.10 10.39
N ALA A 107 6.93 10.97 9.68
CA ALA A 107 7.17 12.36 10.11
C ALA A 107 5.89 13.23 10.12
N ALA A 108 4.83 12.79 9.45
CA ALA A 108 3.54 13.48 9.42
C ALA A 108 2.56 13.00 10.50
N GLU A 109 2.88 11.92 11.22
CA GLU A 109 2.09 11.47 12.36
C GLU A 109 2.34 12.35 13.59
N PRO A 110 1.29 12.72 14.34
CA PRO A 110 1.46 13.42 15.61
C PRO A 110 2.05 12.49 16.67
N ASP A 111 2.84 13.06 17.59
CA ASP A 111 3.36 12.39 18.80
C ASP A 111 2.24 11.87 19.73
#